data_AF-A0A1K0FT50-F1
#
_entry.id   AF-A0A1K0FT50-F1
#
_cell.length_a   1.000
_cell.length_b   1.000
_cell.length_c   1.000
_cell.angle_alpha   90.00
_cell.angle_beta   90.00
_cell.angle_gamma   90.00
#
_symmetry.space_group_name_H-M   'P 1'
#
loop_
_entity.id
_entity.type
_entity.pdbx_description
1 polymer ?
#
loop_
_entity_poly.entity_id
_entity_poly.type
_entity_poly.pdbx_seq_one_letter_code
_entity_poly.pdbx_strand_id
1 'polypeptide(L)'
;MAAHEDISCPDFELVAPIAVPSSSRVPDQVTGQSTSMEYDRYFRLQRDRIGLREWSRTCLEVQRKVLADLADVGLTAEERQSLLHGLLLMGNEALQQWIDISAEPDAGPARMRDGRHELVAAREGC
;
A
#
# COMPACT_ATOMS: atom_id res chain seq x y z
N MET A 1 8.81 35.12 22.72
CA MET A 1 8.84 34.61 21.33
C MET A 1 9.99 33.62 21.24
N ALA A 2 9.72 32.33 21.38
CA ALA A 2 10.73 31.30 21.16
C ALA A 2 10.65 30.87 19.69
N ALA A 3 11.77 30.97 18.98
CA ALA A 3 11.89 30.51 17.61
C ALA A 3 11.81 28.97 17.59
N HIS A 4 10.89 28.44 16.79
CA HIS A 4 10.95 27.04 16.37
C HIS A 4 12.13 26.91 15.41
N GLU A 5 13.29 26.49 15.92
CA GLU A 5 14.37 26.00 15.07
C GLU A 5 13.88 24.73 14.38
N ASP A 6 13.71 24.84 13.07
CA ASP A 6 13.45 23.73 12.17
C ASP A 6 14.73 22.89 12.12
N ILE A 7 14.79 21.84 12.95
CA ILE A 7 15.91 20.89 12.98
C ILE A 7 15.81 20.06 11.70
N SER A 8 16.30 20.64 10.60
CA SER A 8 16.58 19.91 9.36
C SER A 8 17.72 18.95 9.67
N CYS A 9 17.36 17.70 10.00
CA CYS A 9 18.33 16.63 10.17
C CYS A 9 19.00 16.39 8.80
N PRO A 10 20.32 16.65 8.66
CA PRO A 10 21.00 16.49 7.38
C PRO A 10 20.95 15.03 6.93
N ASP A 11 20.48 14.82 5.71
CA ASP A 11 20.44 13.51 5.08
C ASP A 11 21.81 13.21 4.45
N PHE A 12 22.54 12.23 5.01
CA PHE A 12 23.93 11.95 4.65
C PHE A 12 24.08 10.94 3.51
N GLU A 13 22.99 10.46 2.91
CA GLU A 13 22.99 9.56 1.74
C GLU A 13 23.78 8.24 1.88
N LEU A 14 24.11 7.82 3.10
CA LEU A 14 25.01 6.70 3.36
C LEU A 14 24.42 5.31 3.02
N VAL A 15 23.10 5.19 2.85
CA VAL A 15 22.40 3.91 2.59
C VAL A 15 21.31 4.09 1.55
N ALA A 16 21.21 3.22 0.55
CA ALA A 16 20.16 3.30 -0.48
C ALA A 16 18.75 3.08 0.10
N PRO A 17 17.71 3.76 -0.42
CA PRO A 17 16.32 3.55 0.03
C PRO A 17 15.85 2.11 -0.14
N ILE A 18 15.02 1.65 0.80
CA ILE A 18 14.43 0.31 0.77
C ILE A 18 12.94 0.43 0.44
N ALA A 19 12.50 -0.27 -0.60
CA ALA A 19 11.08 -0.30 -0.98
C ALA A 19 10.30 -1.23 -0.02
N VAL A 20 9.21 -0.72 0.55
CA VAL A 20 8.34 -1.50 1.43
C VAL A 20 6.86 -1.28 1.09
N PRO A 21 5.97 -2.27 1.31
CA PRO A 21 4.55 -2.10 1.08
C PRO A 21 3.97 -0.98 1.96
N SER A 22 3.10 -0.14 1.38
CA SER A 22 2.41 0.94 2.10
C SER A 22 1.55 0.48 3.28
N SER A 23 1.19 -0.80 3.36
CA SER A 23 0.43 -1.41 4.46
C SER A 23 1.32 -1.89 5.62
N SER A 24 2.64 -1.76 5.51
CA SER A 24 3.58 -2.16 6.56
C SER A 24 3.37 -1.28 7.81
N ARG A 25 3.17 -1.92 8.96
CA ARG A 25 2.97 -1.21 10.23
C ARG A 25 4.31 -0.73 10.78
N VAL A 26 4.36 0.55 11.18
CA VAL A 26 5.46 1.09 11.98
C VAL A 26 5.32 0.59 13.42
N PRO A 27 6.36 0.02 14.04
CA PRO A 27 6.34 -0.39 15.43
C PRO A 27 6.46 0.83 16.37
N ASP A 28 5.46 1.71 16.41
CA ASP A 28 5.33 2.73 17.45
C ASP A 28 3.89 3.22 17.63
N GLN A 29 2.98 2.34 18.08
CA GLN A 29 1.73 2.80 18.70
C GLN A 29 1.82 2.81 20.24
N VAL A 30 2.97 2.46 20.83
CA VAL A 30 3.11 2.25 22.28
C VAL A 30 3.71 3.47 22.98
N THR A 31 4.60 4.24 22.33
CA THR A 31 5.22 5.44 22.93
C THR A 31 4.78 6.75 22.28
N GLY A 32 4.23 6.71 21.07
CA GLY A 32 3.58 7.86 20.42
C GLY A 32 4.52 9.03 20.12
N GLN A 33 5.83 8.80 20.11
CA GLN A 33 6.83 9.85 19.90
C GLN A 33 7.37 9.88 18.48
N SER A 34 7.19 8.82 17.68
CA SER A 34 7.63 8.80 16.28
C SER A 34 6.45 8.66 15.33
N THR A 35 6.31 9.63 14.44
CA THR A 35 5.38 9.57 13.32
C THR A 35 5.85 8.55 12.28
N SER A 36 4.91 8.02 11.50
CA SER A 36 5.21 7.11 10.38
C SER A 36 6.20 7.71 9.38
N MET A 37 6.16 9.04 9.21
CA MET A 37 7.06 9.82 8.35
C MET A 37 8.48 9.88 8.91
N GLU A 38 8.65 10.04 10.22
CA GLU A 38 9.98 10.02 10.86
C GLU A 38 10.62 8.64 10.78
N TYR A 39 9.83 7.59 10.97
CA TYR A 39 10.29 6.21 10.82
C TYR A 39 10.72 5.91 9.38
N ASP A 40 9.90 6.27 8.40
CA ASP A 40 10.23 6.08 6.98
C ASP A 40 11.48 6.87 6.60
N ARG A 41 11.65 8.09 7.11
CA ARG A 41 12.84 8.90 6.86
C ARG A 41 14.09 8.30 7.49
N TYR A 42 14.01 7.84 8.74
CA TYR A 42 15.12 7.21 9.45
C TYR A 42 15.63 5.95 8.74
N PHE A 43 14.71 5.12 8.23
CA PHE A 43 15.03 3.88 7.52
C PHE A 43 15.10 4.03 5.99
N ARG A 44 14.92 5.24 5.46
CA ARG A 44 14.81 5.53 4.02
C ARG A 44 13.82 4.60 3.31
N LEU A 45 12.66 4.36 3.93
CA LEU A 45 11.61 3.51 3.39
C LEU A 45 10.85 4.25 2.28
N GLN A 46 10.90 3.72 1.06
CA GLN A 46 10.04 4.17 -0.02
C GLN A 46 8.81 3.27 -0.07
N ARG A 47 7.66 3.83 0.30
CA ARG A 47 6.38 3.14 0.28
C ARG A 47 5.74 3.24 -1.11
N ASP A 48 6.35 2.59 -2.09
CA ASP A 48 5.79 2.55 -3.43
C ASP A 48 4.75 1.43 -3.55
N ARG A 49 3.60 1.74 -4.13
CA ARG A 49 2.60 0.73 -4.49
C ARG A 49 2.90 0.34 -5.93
N ILE A 50 3.47 -0.84 -6.15
CA ILE A 50 3.53 -1.44 -7.48
C ILE A 50 2.13 -1.34 -8.09
N GLY A 51 2.00 -0.64 -9.22
CA GLY A 51 0.72 -0.47 -9.87
C GLY A 51 0.25 -1.77 -10.53
N LEU A 52 -1.06 -1.93 -10.71
CA LEU A 52 -1.65 -3.11 -11.38
C LEU A 52 -0.97 -3.45 -12.71
N ARG A 53 -0.62 -2.43 -13.51
CA ARG A 53 0.10 -2.62 -14.78
C ARG A 53 1.49 -3.23 -14.60
N GLU A 54 2.25 -2.78 -13.61
CA GLU A 54 3.60 -3.27 -13.36
C GLU A 54 3.57 -4.66 -12.74
N TRP A 55 2.66 -4.88 -11.79
CA TRP A 55 2.39 -6.19 -11.20
C TRP A 55 2.01 -7.22 -12.26
N SER A 56 1.01 -6.92 -13.09
CA SER A 56 0.52 -7.84 -14.13
C SER A 56 1.59 -8.17 -15.17
N ARG A 57 2.43 -7.19 -15.53
CA ARG A 57 3.59 -7.44 -16.41
C ARG A 57 4.57 -8.44 -15.79
N THR A 58 4.91 -8.25 -14.52
CA THR A 58 5.80 -9.17 -13.79
C THR A 58 5.20 -10.57 -13.70
N CYS A 59 3.90 -10.70 -13.41
CA CYS A 59 3.22 -11.99 -13.38
C CYS A 59 3.26 -12.70 -14.74
N LEU A 60 2.97 -12.00 -15.83
CA LEU A 60 3.02 -12.56 -17.18
C LEU A 60 4.45 -13.00 -17.56
N GLU A 61 5.47 -12.23 -17.15
CA GLU A 61 6.85 -12.61 -17.42
C GLU A 61 7.26 -13.88 -16.66
N VAL A 62 6.88 -14.00 -15.39
CA VAL A 62 7.12 -15.20 -14.59
C VAL A 62 6.38 -16.40 -15.19
N GLN A 63 5.10 -16.26 -15.52
CA GLN A 63 4.31 -17.32 -16.16
C GLN A 63 4.97 -17.77 -17.47
N ARG A 64 5.44 -16.84 -18.30
CA ARG A 64 6.16 -17.16 -19.54
C ARG A 64 7.43 -17.98 -19.28
N LYS A 65 8.21 -17.65 -18.26
CA LYS A 65 9.41 -18.41 -17.87
C LYS A 65 9.04 -19.81 -17.39
N VAL A 66 8.06 -19.92 -16.50
CA VAL A 66 7.57 -21.21 -16.01
C VAL A 66 7.05 -22.10 -17.14
N LEU A 67 6.32 -21.52 -18.11
CA LEU A 67 5.83 -22.25 -19.28
C LEU A 67 6.96 -22.74 -20.20
N ALA A 68 8.03 -21.94 -20.35
CA ALA A 68 9.20 -22.34 -21.11
C ALA A 68 9.91 -23.53 -20.42
N ASP A 69 10.06 -23.45 -19.09
CA ASP A 69 10.72 -24.49 -18.31
C ASP A 69 9.88 -25.78 -18.26
N LEU A 70 8.53 -25.66 -18.25
CA LEU A 70 7.60 -26.77 -18.10
C LEU A 70 7.78 -27.89 -19.14
N ALA A 71 8.29 -27.56 -20.32
CA ALA A 71 8.57 -28.52 -21.38
C ALA A 71 9.68 -29.50 -20.96
N ASP A 72 10.69 -28.98 -20.25
CA ASP A 72 11.93 -29.68 -19.93
C ASP A 72 11.92 -30.29 -18.51
N VAL A 73 10.97 -29.92 -17.66
CA VAL A 73 10.83 -30.53 -16.33
C VAL A 73 10.23 -31.93 -16.46
N GLY A 74 10.80 -32.91 -15.74
CA GLY A 74 10.34 -34.31 -15.66
C GLY A 74 8.99 -34.52 -14.96
N LEU A 75 8.09 -33.54 -15.00
CA LEU A 75 6.73 -33.62 -14.48
C LEU A 75 5.85 -34.50 -15.38
N THR A 76 4.97 -35.26 -14.76
CA THR A 76 3.89 -35.98 -15.43
C THR A 76 2.88 -35.00 -16.04
N ALA A 77 2.05 -35.50 -16.96
CA ALA A 77 1.01 -34.68 -17.58
C ALA A 77 0.01 -34.11 -16.55
N GLU A 78 -0.33 -34.88 -15.52
CA GLU A 78 -1.25 -34.48 -14.45
C GLU A 78 -0.65 -33.38 -13.56
N GLU A 79 0.63 -33.49 -13.21
CA GLU A 79 1.35 -32.46 -12.45
C GLU A 79 1.48 -31.17 -13.27
N ARG A 80 1.80 -31.27 -14.56
CA ARG A 80 1.85 -30.11 -15.48
C ARG A 80 0.48 -29.43 -15.54
N GLN A 81 -0.59 -30.19 -15.70
CA GLN A 81 -1.95 -29.67 -15.71
C GLN A 81 -2.30 -28.97 -14.39
N SER A 82 -1.97 -29.60 -13.26
CA SER A 82 -2.23 -29.06 -11.92
C SER A 82 -1.50 -27.73 -11.70
N LEU A 83 -0.24 -27.63 -12.14
CA LEU A 83 0.56 -26.42 -12.06
C LEU A 83 -0.05 -25.30 -12.91
N LEU A 84 -0.40 -25.59 -14.17
CA LEU A 84 -1.04 -24.63 -15.07
C LEU A 84 -2.37 -24.11 -14.50
N HIS A 85 -3.17 -25.00 -13.93
CA HIS A 85 -4.43 -24.63 -13.29
C HIS A 85 -4.21 -23.73 -12.07
N GLY A 86 -3.21 -24.04 -11.24
CA GLY A 86 -2.83 -23.21 -10.10
C GLY A 86 -2.39 -21.81 -10.51
N LEU A 87 -1.59 -21.67 -11.57
CA LEU A 87 -1.17 -20.37 -12.09
C LEU A 87 -2.37 -19.52 -12.53
N LEU A 88 -3.34 -20.12 -13.20
CA LEU A 88 -4.54 -19.44 -13.67
C LEU A 88 -5.43 -19.00 -12.50
N LEU A 89 -5.65 -19.88 -11.53
CA LEU A 89 -6.44 -19.58 -10.34
C LEU A 89 -5.84 -18.42 -9.54
N MET A 90 -4.54 -18.49 -9.23
CA MET A 90 -3.84 -17.43 -8.50
C MET A 90 -3.87 -16.10 -9.25
N GLY A 91 -3.68 -16.12 -10.57
CA GLY A 91 -3.75 -14.92 -11.39
C GLY A 91 -5.14 -14.28 -11.36
N ASN A 92 -6.20 -15.08 -11.46
CA ASN A 92 -7.58 -14.60 -11.43
C ASN A 92 -7.95 -14.02 -10.06
N GLU A 93 -7.66 -14.73 -8.97
CA GLU A 93 -7.94 -14.27 -7.60
C GLU A 93 -7.22 -12.95 -7.29
N ALA A 94 -5.94 -12.85 -7.66
CA ALA A 94 -5.19 -11.63 -7.45
C ALA A 94 -5.74 -10.45 -8.26
N LEU A 95 -6.13 -10.66 -9.52
CA LEU A 95 -6.77 -9.61 -10.33
C LEU A 95 -8.12 -9.17 -9.74
N GLN A 96 -8.93 -10.12 -9.27
CA GLN A 96 -10.20 -9.82 -8.62
C GLN A 96 -9.99 -8.97 -7.37
N GLN A 97 -9.02 -9.33 -6.54
CA GLN A 97 -8.68 -8.56 -5.34
C GLN A 97 -8.20 -7.14 -5.68
N TRP A 98 -7.42 -6.98 -6.75
CA TRP A 98 -7.01 -5.65 -7.24
C TRP A 98 -8.20 -4.80 -7.69
N ILE A 99 -9.17 -5.42 -8.38
CA ILE A 99 -10.41 -4.75 -8.79
C ILE A 99 -11.20 -4.32 -7.56
N ASP A 100 -11.39 -5.22 -6.59
CA ASP A 100 -12.15 -4.95 -5.36
C ASP A 100 -11.53 -3.81 -4.55
N ILE A 101 -10.20 -3.79 -4.39
CA ILE A 101 -9.46 -2.69 -3.73
C ILE A 101 -9.65 -1.37 -4.48
N SER A 102 -9.66 -1.39 -5.81
CA SER A 102 -9.85 -0.19 -6.64
C SER A 102 -11.31 0.28 -6.68
N ALA A 103 -12.26 -0.59 -6.33
CA ALA A 103 -13.69 -0.32 -6.31
C ALA A 103 -14.17 0.25 -4.97
N GLU A 104 -13.35 0.21 -3.90
CA GLU A 104 -13.67 0.94 -2.68
C GLU A 104 -13.76 2.45 -3.01
N PRO A 105 -14.93 3.09 -2.78
CA PRO A 105 -15.04 4.51 -2.98
C PRO A 105 -14.07 5.19 -2.03
N ASP A 106 -13.31 6.15 -2.56
CA ASP A 106 -12.53 7.12 -1.79
C ASP A 106 -13.45 7.68 -0.71
N ALA A 107 -13.37 7.11 0.50
CA ALA A 107 -13.96 7.67 1.69
C ALA A 107 -13.11 8.90 1.99
N GLY A 108 -13.37 9.95 1.21
CA GLY A 108 -12.78 11.26 1.37
C GLY A 108 -12.84 11.66 2.83
N PRO A 109 -11.88 12.48 3.30
CA PRO A 109 -11.62 12.69 4.71
C PRO A 109 -12.94 12.91 5.45
N ALA A 110 -13.24 12.00 6.37
CA ALA A 110 -14.44 12.02 7.19
C ALA A 110 -14.71 13.47 7.57
N ARG A 111 -15.81 14.05 7.04
CA ARG A 111 -16.23 15.39 7.40
C ARG A 111 -16.29 15.44 8.91
N MET A 112 -15.30 16.12 9.48
CA MET A 112 -15.23 16.49 10.88
C MET A 112 -16.56 17.17 11.18
N ARG A 113 -17.43 16.43 11.87
CA ARG A 113 -18.72 16.94 12.32
C ARG A 113 -18.38 17.93 13.43
N ASP A 114 -18.12 19.17 13.03
CA ASP A 114 -17.92 20.27 13.97
C ASP A 114 -19.24 20.50 14.71
N GLY A 115 -19.30 19.88 15.89
CA GLY A 115 -20.27 20.22 16.89
C GLY A 115 -19.80 21.47 17.59
N ARG A 116 -20.13 22.65 17.06
CA ARG A 116 -20.36 23.87 17.85
C ARG A 116 -20.87 25.02 16.99
N HIS A 117 -21.84 25.74 17.57
CA HIS A 117 -22.49 26.99 17.13
C HIS A 117 -23.71 26.86 16.22
N GLU A 118 -24.88 26.71 16.85
CA GLU A 118 -25.95 27.69 16.66
C GLU A 118 -26.85 27.73 17.90
N LEU A 119 -26.48 28.64 18.81
CA LEU A 119 -27.32 29.10 19.91
C LEU A 119 -27.20 30.62 19.91
N VAL A 120 -27.99 31.29 19.05
CA VAL A 120 -28.38 32.69 19.23
C VAL A 120 -29.83 32.84 18.80
N ALA A 121 -30.56 33.55 19.66
CA ALA A 121 -31.99 33.73 19.70
C ALA A 121 -32.57 34.64 18.60
N ALA A 122 -33.84 34.40 18.27
CA ALA A 122 -34.84 35.43 18.00
C ALA A 122 -36.18 34.93 18.58
N ARG A 123 -36.47 35.26 19.84
CA ARG A 123 -37.60 36.10 20.28
C ARG A 123 -38.29 36.93 19.18
N GLU A 124 -39.58 37.16 19.44
CA GLU A 124 -40.58 38.02 18.75
C GLU A 124 -41.28 37.30 17.59
N GLY A 125 -42.60 37.10 17.52
CA GLY A 125 -43.75 37.59 18.27
C GLY A 125 -44.91 37.68 17.28
N CYS A 126 -45.87 36.74 17.32
CA CYS A 126 -47.26 36.87 16.87
C CYS A 126 -48.03 35.59 17.24
#